data_AF-A0A3P7KX88-F1
#
_entry.id   AF-A0A3P7KX88-F1
#
_cell.length_a   1.000
_cell.length_b   1.000
_cell.length_c   1.000
_cell.angle_alpha   90.00
_cell.angle_beta   90.00
_cell.angle_gamma   90.00
#
_symmetry.space_group_name_H-M   'P 1'
#
loop_
_entity.id
_entity.type
_entity.pdbx_description
1 polymer ?
#
loop_
_entity_poly.entity_id
_entity_poly.type
_entity_poly.pdbx_seq_one_letter_code
_entity_poly.pdbx_strand_id
1 'polypeptide(L)'
;MTAGYTLKGSGRLPKSIEGYYQETGRAGRDGNPSYCLLLYSYQDAIRLRRMIEAPASVRSMHLQNIYQVVSYCENISVCRRKILVEHFGEVYDAQMCLKSNTPCDVCQRHKHHPDGVKLFDVSEEALLILTAMTRMRNVTLRYLAELFHGQLNKKDAEQAMRLGHTALPFYGRGIGMSDQDSLRFLRRMVRFLVAV
;
A
#
# COMPACT_ATOMS: atom_id res chain seq x y z
N MET A 1 -30.49 -6.29 20.58
CA MET A 1 -29.83 -4.98 20.76
C MET A 1 -29.36 -4.51 19.40
N THR A 2 -30.12 -3.62 18.77
CA THR A 2 -29.81 -3.04 17.46
C THR A 2 -28.67 -2.04 17.65
N ALA A 3 -27.42 -2.50 17.48
CA ALA A 3 -26.27 -1.60 17.47
C ALA A 3 -26.42 -0.66 16.27
N GLY A 4 -26.63 0.63 16.51
CA GLY A 4 -26.65 1.65 15.48
C GLY A 4 -25.25 1.77 14.89
N TYR A 5 -25.02 1.19 13.73
CA TYR A 5 -23.74 1.28 13.05
C TYR A 5 -23.68 2.59 12.26
N THR A 6 -22.87 3.55 12.71
CA THR A 6 -22.52 4.70 11.86
C THR A 6 -21.43 4.27 10.89
N LEU A 7 -21.80 4.00 9.63
CA LEU A 7 -20.86 3.74 8.54
C LEU A 7 -20.42 5.07 7.93
N LYS A 8 -19.16 5.45 8.11
CA LYS A 8 -18.57 6.56 7.37
C LYS A 8 -17.57 6.02 6.35
N GLY A 9 -18.02 5.97 5.09
CA GLY A 9 -17.20 5.60 3.94
C GLY A 9 -16.76 6.85 3.19
N SER A 10 -15.44 7.07 3.07
CA SER A 10 -14.94 8.02 2.08
C SER A 10 -14.78 7.28 0.76
N GLY A 11 -15.63 7.57 -0.24
CA GLY A 11 -15.45 7.08 -1.61
C GLY A 11 -14.25 7.70 -2.35
N ARG A 12 -13.40 8.44 -1.64
CA ARG A 12 -12.18 9.09 -2.15
C ARG A 12 -11.04 8.85 -1.17
N LEU A 13 -9.85 8.63 -1.71
CA LEU A 13 -8.64 8.50 -0.90
C LEU A 13 -8.37 9.81 -0.13
N PRO A 14 -8.15 9.77 1.21
CA PRO A 14 -7.72 10.93 1.97
C PRO A 14 -6.41 11.51 1.43
N LYS A 15 -6.24 12.83 1.56
CA LYS A 15 -5.02 13.52 1.11
C LYS A 15 -3.85 13.36 2.08
N SER A 16 -4.13 12.95 3.32
CA SER A 16 -3.15 12.71 4.38
C SER A 16 -3.72 11.81 5.47
N ILE A 17 -2.86 11.29 6.36
CA ILE A 17 -3.27 10.48 7.51
C ILE A 17 -4.04 11.33 8.53
N GLU A 18 -3.67 12.59 8.71
CA GLU A 18 -4.35 13.54 9.59
C GLU A 18 -5.78 13.80 9.13
N GLY A 19 -5.97 14.01 7.81
CA GLY A 19 -7.30 14.18 7.23
C GLY A 19 -8.16 12.92 7.42
N TYR A 20 -7.58 11.74 7.25
CA TYR A 20 -8.28 10.49 7.54
C TYR A 20 -8.67 10.37 9.01
N TYR A 21 -7.72 10.64 9.93
CA TYR A 21 -7.94 10.59 11.37
C TYR A 21 -9.06 11.54 11.79
N GLN A 22 -9.02 12.79 11.36
CA GLN A 22 -10.05 13.80 11.65
C GLN A 22 -11.44 13.35 11.18
N GLU A 23 -11.54 12.80 9.97
CA GLU A 23 -12.81 12.35 9.41
C GLU A 23 -13.37 11.12 10.14
N THR A 24 -12.53 10.15 10.48
CA THR A 24 -12.91 8.96 11.24
C THR A 24 -13.26 9.26 12.70
N GLY A 25 -12.58 10.22 13.33
CA GLY A 25 -12.82 10.65 14.72
C GLY A 25 -14.16 11.36 14.95
N ARG A 26 -14.98 11.53 13.89
CA ARG A 26 -16.37 11.99 14.02
C ARG A 26 -17.34 10.85 14.37
N ALA A 27 -16.97 9.59 14.11
CA ALA A 27 -17.80 8.43 14.43
C ALA A 27 -17.67 8.04 15.91
N GLY A 28 -18.68 7.37 16.48
CA GLY A 28 -18.62 6.80 17.83
C GLY A 28 -18.53 7.81 18.99
N ARG A 29 -18.93 9.07 18.76
CA ARG A 29 -18.96 10.11 19.82
C ARG A 29 -20.01 9.86 20.90
N ASP A 30 -20.95 8.98 20.61
CA ASP A 30 -21.94 8.44 21.54
C ASP A 30 -21.41 7.28 22.39
N GLY A 31 -20.15 6.86 22.19
CA GLY A 31 -19.53 5.74 22.88
C GLY A 31 -19.91 4.36 22.32
N ASN A 32 -20.79 4.30 21.32
CA ASN A 32 -21.21 3.04 20.73
C ASN A 32 -20.17 2.52 19.71
N PRO A 33 -20.06 1.19 19.52
CA PRO A 33 -19.23 0.62 18.47
C PRO A 33 -19.56 1.21 17.10
N SER A 34 -18.53 1.69 16.41
CA SER A 34 -18.64 2.31 15.09
C SER A 34 -17.61 1.73 14.13
N TYR A 35 -17.91 1.77 12.83
CA TYR A 35 -17.02 1.26 11.78
C TYR A 35 -16.54 2.41 10.89
N CYS A 36 -15.23 2.39 10.61
CA CYS A 36 -14.61 3.28 9.64
C CYS A 36 -14.15 2.44 8.45
N LEU A 37 -14.76 2.67 7.27
CA LEU A 37 -14.44 1.93 6.06
C LEU A 37 -13.74 2.85 5.06
N LEU A 38 -12.55 2.45 4.61
CA LEU A 38 -11.81 3.14 3.56
C LEU A 38 -11.74 2.24 2.33
N LEU A 39 -12.43 2.63 1.26
CA LEU A 39 -12.31 1.98 -0.04
C LEU A 39 -11.15 2.62 -0.80
N TYR A 40 -10.24 1.78 -1.30
CA TYR A 40 -8.98 2.23 -1.85
C TYR A 40 -8.71 1.63 -3.23
N SER A 41 -8.35 2.49 -4.19
CA SER A 41 -7.66 2.10 -5.42
C SER A 41 -6.38 2.90 -5.58
N TYR A 42 -5.31 2.27 -6.07
CA TYR A 42 -4.07 2.97 -6.41
C TYR A 42 -4.30 4.07 -7.48
N GLN A 43 -5.33 3.93 -8.31
CA GLN A 43 -5.72 4.97 -9.26
C GLN A 43 -6.10 6.29 -8.59
N ASP A 44 -6.66 6.25 -7.37
CA ASP A 44 -7.02 7.46 -6.64
C ASP A 44 -5.78 8.26 -6.24
N ALA A 45 -4.72 7.57 -5.83
CA ALA A 45 -3.43 8.20 -5.56
C ALA A 45 -2.82 8.84 -6.82
N ILE A 46 -2.95 8.19 -7.98
CA ILE A 46 -2.50 8.76 -9.27
C ILE A 46 -3.30 10.03 -9.60
N ARG A 47 -4.63 10.01 -9.41
CA ARG A 47 -5.49 11.18 -9.64
C ARG A 47 -5.12 12.33 -8.72
N LEU A 48 -4.98 12.08 -7.41
CA LEU A 48 -4.56 13.09 -6.44
C LEU A 48 -3.20 13.69 -6.79
N ARG A 49 -2.21 12.86 -7.16
CA ARG A 49 -0.88 13.33 -7.58
C ARG A 49 -0.92 14.28 -8.77
N ARG A 50 -1.81 14.05 -9.74
CA ARG A 50 -1.97 14.91 -10.92
C ARG A 50 -2.61 16.25 -10.58
N MET A 51 -3.45 16.31 -9.55
CA MET A 51 -4.12 17.54 -9.10
C MET A 51 -3.27 18.40 -8.15
N ILE A 52 -2.06 17.97 -7.77
CA ILE A 52 -1.19 18.81 -6.96
C ILE A 52 -0.64 19.93 -7.84
N GLU A 53 -1.08 21.15 -7.58
CA GLU A 53 -0.56 22.38 -8.16
C GLU A 53 0.11 23.18 -7.04
N ALA A 54 1.44 23.04 -6.91
CA ALA A 54 2.21 23.67 -5.85
C ALA A 54 3.70 23.81 -6.23
N PRO A 55 4.44 24.76 -5.62
CA PRO A 55 5.89 24.84 -5.74
C PRO A 55 6.59 23.54 -5.31
N ALA A 56 7.82 23.31 -5.77
CA ALA A 56 8.51 22.03 -5.61
C ALA A 56 8.55 21.49 -4.16
N SER A 57 8.89 22.33 -3.18
CA SER A 57 8.95 21.93 -1.76
C SER A 57 7.59 21.49 -1.20
N VAL A 58 6.55 22.26 -1.48
CA VAL A 58 5.17 21.99 -1.05
C VAL A 58 4.60 20.77 -1.79
N ARG A 59 4.95 20.62 -3.07
CA ARG A 59 4.59 19.46 -3.88
C ARG A 59 5.16 18.17 -3.28
N SER A 60 6.44 18.15 -2.88
CA SER A 60 7.06 16.98 -2.25
C SER A 60 6.35 16.58 -0.96
N MET A 61 6.01 17.55 -0.11
CA MET A 61 5.23 17.31 1.11
C MET A 61 3.85 16.69 0.79
N HIS A 62 3.11 17.24 -0.17
CA HIS A 62 1.80 16.67 -0.56
C HIS A 62 1.91 15.26 -1.14
N LEU A 63 2.97 14.98 -1.91
CA LEU A 63 3.23 13.63 -2.42
C LEU A 63 3.51 12.65 -1.29
N GLN A 64 4.32 13.05 -0.31
CA GLN A 64 4.63 12.24 0.87
C GLN A 64 3.36 11.89 1.64
N ASN A 65 2.46 12.86 1.88
CA ASN A 65 1.19 12.63 2.56
C ASN A 65 0.31 11.61 1.81
N ILE A 66 0.21 11.72 0.49
CA ILE A 66 -0.52 10.73 -0.33
C ILE A 66 0.12 9.34 -0.19
N TYR A 67 1.45 9.25 -0.23
CA TYR A 67 2.16 7.97 -0.12
C TYR A 67 2.07 7.34 1.27
N GLN A 68 1.95 8.14 2.33
CA GLN A 68 1.64 7.65 3.68
C GLN A 68 0.25 7.01 3.72
N VAL A 69 -0.77 7.67 3.15
CA VAL A 69 -2.13 7.09 3.05
C VAL A 69 -2.13 5.81 2.22
N VAL A 70 -1.42 5.80 1.09
CA VAL A 70 -1.27 4.59 0.27
C VAL A 70 -0.61 3.46 1.08
N SER A 71 0.43 3.77 1.86
CA SER A 71 1.12 2.78 2.70
C SER A 71 0.22 2.28 3.83
N TYR A 72 -0.59 3.17 4.41
CA TYR A 72 -1.64 2.79 5.35
C TYR A 72 -2.67 1.85 4.71
N CYS A 73 -3.11 2.07 3.47
CA CYS A 73 -4.07 1.19 2.79
C CYS A 73 -3.48 -0.17 2.40
N GLU A 74 -2.27 -0.17 1.83
CA GLU A 74 -1.63 -1.39 1.32
C GLU A 74 -0.95 -2.24 2.39
N ASN A 75 -0.82 -1.73 3.62
CA ASN A 75 -0.33 -2.51 4.74
C ASN A 75 -1.28 -3.69 5.04
N ILE A 76 -0.70 -4.88 5.22
CA ILE A 76 -1.43 -6.12 5.52
C ILE A 76 -1.03 -6.77 6.84
N SER A 77 0.02 -6.28 7.52
CA SER A 77 0.64 -6.95 8.67
C SER A 77 0.65 -6.10 9.95
N VAL A 78 0.75 -4.78 9.83
CA VAL A 78 0.81 -3.88 10.99
C VAL A 78 -0.60 -3.45 11.41
N CYS A 79 -0.86 -3.38 12.72
CA CYS A 79 -2.15 -2.90 13.24
C CYS A 79 -2.47 -1.49 12.73
N ARG A 80 -3.69 -1.28 12.20
CA ARG A 80 -4.15 0.05 11.72
C ARG A 80 -4.10 1.11 12.82
N ARG A 81 -4.56 0.78 14.02
CA ARG A 81 -4.55 1.71 15.18
C ARG A 81 -3.13 2.11 15.55
N LYS A 82 -2.19 1.16 15.52
CA LYS A 82 -0.78 1.44 15.78
C LYS A 82 -0.24 2.47 14.80
N ILE A 83 -0.47 2.27 13.50
CA ILE A 83 -0.01 3.23 12.47
C ILE A 83 -0.60 4.61 12.70
N LEU A 84 -1.90 4.72 12.99
CA LEU A 84 -2.56 6.01 13.21
C LEU A 84 -2.05 6.72 14.46
N VAL A 85 -1.90 6.01 15.58
CA VAL A 85 -1.48 6.58 16.86
C VAL A 85 -0.01 7.00 16.80
N GLU A 86 0.86 6.16 16.25
CA GLU A 86 2.29 6.45 16.08
C GLU A 86 2.56 7.59 15.10
N HIS A 87 1.66 7.81 14.13
CA HIS A 87 1.74 8.97 13.24
C HIS A 87 1.70 10.31 14.00
N PHE A 88 1.04 10.36 15.16
CA PHE A 88 0.98 11.55 16.03
C PHE A 88 2.03 11.56 17.15
N GLY A 89 3.02 10.67 17.10
CA GLY A 89 4.12 10.60 18.06
C GLY A 89 3.79 9.86 19.36
N GLU A 90 2.65 9.17 19.42
CA GLU A 90 2.27 8.34 20.57
C GLU A 90 2.70 6.88 20.38
N VAL A 91 3.03 6.18 21.47
CA VAL A 91 3.38 4.75 21.41
C VAL A 91 2.12 3.90 21.58
N TYR A 92 1.90 2.92 20.69
CA TYR A 92 0.74 2.04 20.77
C TYR A 92 1.12 0.55 20.73
N ASP A 93 0.67 -0.20 21.73
CA ASP A 93 0.77 -1.65 21.74
C ASP A 93 -0.35 -2.29 20.90
N ALA A 94 0.03 -2.90 19.78
CA ALA A 94 -0.90 -3.59 18.89
C ALA A 94 -1.68 -4.72 19.58
N GLN A 95 -1.16 -5.29 20.67
CA GLN A 95 -1.87 -6.30 21.46
C GLN A 95 -3.16 -5.77 22.09
N MET A 96 -3.25 -4.46 22.37
CA MET A 96 -4.48 -3.84 22.87
C MET A 96 -5.58 -3.88 21.80
N CYS A 97 -5.25 -3.54 20.55
CA CYS A 97 -6.19 -3.65 19.44
C CYS A 97 -6.58 -5.11 19.17
N LEU A 98 -5.59 -6.01 19.20
CA LEU A 98 -5.82 -7.45 19.06
C LEU A 98 -6.80 -7.94 20.13
N LYS A 99 -6.58 -7.69 21.42
CA LYS A 99 -7.46 -8.20 22.48
C LYS A 99 -8.81 -7.48 22.59
N SER A 100 -9.00 -6.33 21.94
CA SER A 100 -10.25 -5.57 21.99
C SER A 100 -11.44 -6.27 21.33
N ASN A 101 -12.65 -5.86 21.75
CA ASN A 101 -13.93 -6.26 21.14
C ASN A 101 -14.18 -5.61 19.77
N THR A 102 -13.39 -4.61 19.38
CA THR A 102 -13.51 -3.87 18.13
C THR A 102 -12.17 -3.84 17.38
N PRO A 103 -11.54 -5.00 17.06
CA PRO A 103 -10.24 -5.01 16.40
C PRO A 103 -10.31 -4.37 15.01
N CYS A 104 -9.19 -3.81 14.54
CA CYS A 104 -9.07 -3.41 13.13
C CYS A 104 -9.00 -4.64 12.19
N ASP A 105 -9.19 -4.42 10.88
CA ASP A 105 -9.19 -5.46 9.84
C ASP A 105 -7.91 -6.33 9.85
N VAL A 106 -6.75 -5.73 10.06
CA VAL A 106 -5.46 -6.45 10.11
C VAL A 106 -5.39 -7.34 11.36
N CYS A 107 -5.72 -6.80 12.54
CA CYS A 107 -5.70 -7.58 13.78
C CYS A 107 -6.77 -8.68 13.76
N GLN A 108 -7.94 -8.42 13.19
CA GLN A 108 -9.00 -9.41 13.04
C GLN A 108 -8.55 -10.55 12.14
N ARG A 109 -7.91 -10.25 11.00
CA ARG A 109 -7.33 -11.28 10.12
C ARG A 109 -6.27 -12.12 10.83
N HIS A 110 -5.40 -11.47 11.60
CA HIS A 110 -4.37 -12.17 12.37
C HIS A 110 -4.97 -13.08 13.47
N LYS A 111 -6.09 -12.71 14.10
CA LYS A 111 -6.79 -13.61 15.04
C LYS A 111 -7.24 -14.90 14.37
N HIS A 112 -7.82 -14.79 13.17
CA HIS A 112 -8.38 -15.93 12.47
C HIS A 112 -7.30 -16.78 11.77
N HIS A 113 -6.24 -16.12 11.28
CA HIS A 113 -5.16 -16.75 10.53
C HIS A 113 -3.80 -16.13 10.89
N PRO A 114 -3.19 -16.53 12.03
CA PRO A 114 -1.90 -15.99 12.47
C PRO A 114 -0.79 -16.15 11.43
N ASP A 115 -0.75 -17.31 10.76
CA ASP A 115 0.25 -17.62 9.71
C ASP A 115 -0.16 -17.17 8.30
N GLY A 116 -1.26 -16.38 8.20
CA GLY A 116 -1.82 -15.94 6.92
C GLY A 116 -0.99 -14.87 6.21
N VAL A 117 -0.02 -14.25 6.89
CA VAL A 117 0.89 -13.26 6.32
C VAL A 117 2.32 -13.70 6.56
N LYS A 118 3.07 -13.91 5.47
CA LYS A 118 4.49 -14.22 5.51
C LYS A 118 5.31 -12.99 5.14
N LEU A 119 6.36 -12.72 5.92
CA LEU A 119 7.33 -11.68 5.60
C LEU A 119 8.42 -12.30 4.73
N PHE A 120 8.78 -11.60 3.66
CA PHE A 120 9.86 -11.98 2.75
C PHE A 120 10.85 -10.83 2.70
N ASP A 121 12.14 -11.15 2.85
CA ASP A 121 13.18 -10.23 2.46
C ASP A 121 13.29 -10.26 0.92
N VAL A 122 13.21 -9.08 0.32
CA VAL A 122 13.21 -8.88 -1.14
C VAL A 122 14.29 -7.86 -1.52
N SER A 123 15.29 -7.68 -0.67
CA SER A 123 16.35 -6.69 -0.84
C SER A 123 17.22 -6.99 -2.07
N GLU A 124 17.51 -8.26 -2.34
CA GLU A 124 18.26 -8.68 -3.53
C GLU A 124 17.46 -8.41 -4.80
N GLU A 125 16.18 -8.81 -4.83
CA GLU A 125 15.26 -8.57 -5.95
C GLU A 125 15.13 -7.07 -6.22
N ALA A 126 15.03 -6.26 -5.17
CA ALA A 126 14.97 -4.81 -5.30
C ALA A 126 16.23 -4.26 -5.98
N LEU A 127 17.42 -4.70 -5.57
CA LEU A 127 18.68 -4.27 -6.19
C LEU A 127 18.75 -4.67 -7.67
N LEU A 128 18.34 -5.89 -8.01
CA LEU A 128 18.33 -6.37 -9.40
C LEU A 128 17.36 -5.58 -10.28
N ILE A 129 16.17 -5.29 -9.76
CA ILE A 129 15.16 -4.48 -10.46
C ILE A 129 15.69 -3.05 -10.66
N LEU A 130 16.22 -2.40 -9.61
CA LEU A 130 16.79 -1.05 -9.71
C LEU A 130 17.93 -0.98 -10.73
N THR A 131 18.83 -1.97 -10.70
CA THR A 131 19.94 -2.08 -11.65
C THR A 131 19.43 -2.22 -13.07
N ALA A 132 18.45 -3.09 -13.31
CA ALA A 132 17.86 -3.27 -14.64
C ALA A 132 17.13 -2.01 -15.14
N MET A 133 16.42 -1.31 -14.26
CA MET A 133 15.70 -0.08 -14.59
C MET A 133 16.60 1.04 -15.12
N THR A 134 17.91 1.03 -14.83
CA THR A 134 18.87 1.98 -15.42
C THR A 134 19.01 1.85 -16.95
N ARG A 135 18.69 0.67 -17.51
CA ARG A 135 18.82 0.34 -18.93
C ARG A 135 17.46 0.20 -19.63
N MET A 136 16.38 0.04 -18.87
CA MET A 136 15.04 -0.07 -19.41
C MET A 136 14.43 1.31 -19.69
N ARG A 137 13.61 1.42 -20.73
CA ARG A 137 12.87 2.64 -21.08
C ARG A 137 11.39 2.36 -21.27
N ASN A 138 10.54 3.32 -20.96
CA ASN A 138 9.08 3.28 -21.17
C ASN A 138 8.39 2.06 -20.54
N VAL A 139 8.83 1.67 -19.35
CA VAL A 139 8.28 0.54 -18.59
C VAL A 139 7.17 1.03 -17.66
N THR A 140 6.02 0.37 -17.70
CA THR A 140 4.96 0.58 -16.71
C THR A 140 5.20 -0.26 -15.47
N LEU A 141 4.69 0.19 -14.31
CA LEU A 141 4.80 -0.57 -13.06
C LEU A 141 4.14 -1.94 -13.14
N ARG A 142 3.05 -2.06 -13.90
CA ARG A 142 2.34 -3.32 -14.11
C ARG A 142 3.20 -4.31 -14.89
N TYR A 143 3.75 -3.87 -16.02
CA TYR A 143 4.63 -4.69 -16.83
C TYR A 143 5.88 -5.15 -16.06
N LEU A 144 6.46 -4.27 -15.24
CA LEU A 144 7.60 -4.64 -14.39
C LEU A 144 7.22 -5.68 -13.32
N ALA A 145 6.03 -5.57 -12.72
CA ALA A 145 5.53 -6.56 -11.78
C ALA A 145 5.25 -7.92 -12.44
N GLU A 146 4.72 -7.93 -13.67
CA GLU A 146 4.49 -9.15 -14.44
C GLU A 146 5.81 -9.83 -14.88
N LEU A 147 6.83 -9.05 -15.27
CA LEU A 147 8.18 -9.56 -15.50
C LEU A 147 8.76 -10.19 -14.24
N PHE A 148 8.67 -9.49 -13.09
CA PHE A 148 9.16 -9.99 -11.81
C PHE A 148 8.43 -11.29 -11.41
N HIS A 149 7.11 -11.34 -11.55
CA HIS A 149 6.32 -12.52 -11.26
C HIS A 149 6.55 -13.67 -12.28
N GLY A 150 6.98 -13.35 -13.50
CA GLY A 150 7.22 -14.32 -14.57
C GLY A 150 5.96 -14.72 -15.34
N GLN A 151 4.81 -14.10 -15.06
CA GLN A 151 3.55 -14.36 -15.77
C GLN A 151 3.18 -13.15 -16.61
N LEU A 152 3.34 -13.29 -17.92
CA LEU A 152 3.02 -12.27 -18.91
C LEU A 152 1.87 -12.76 -19.78
N ASN A 153 1.02 -11.83 -20.22
CA ASN A 153 0.11 -12.13 -21.33
C ASN A 153 0.91 -12.30 -22.64
N LYS A 154 0.28 -12.87 -23.68
CA LYS A 154 0.95 -13.17 -24.95
C LYS A 154 1.66 -11.96 -25.57
N LYS A 155 0.99 -10.80 -25.59
CA LYS A 155 1.52 -9.56 -26.17
C LYS A 155 2.76 -9.08 -25.41
N ASP A 156 2.68 -9.06 -24.08
CA ASP A 156 3.77 -8.59 -23.23
C ASP A 156 4.95 -9.58 -23.19
N ALA A 157 4.69 -10.88 -23.38
CA ALA A 157 5.72 -11.90 -23.55
C ALA A 157 6.52 -11.70 -24.84
N GLU A 158 5.84 -11.50 -25.97
CA GLU A 158 6.48 -11.19 -27.26
C GLU A 158 7.31 -9.91 -27.17
N GLN A 159 6.76 -8.85 -26.56
CA GLN A 159 7.49 -7.61 -26.32
C GLN A 159 8.70 -7.81 -25.40
N ALA A 160 8.55 -8.56 -24.30
CA ALA A 160 9.63 -8.84 -23.35
C ALA A 160 10.78 -9.60 -24.00
N MET A 161 10.47 -10.58 -24.86
CA MET A 161 11.49 -11.35 -25.58
C MET A 161 12.23 -10.46 -26.58
N ARG A 162 11.52 -9.64 -27.36
CA ARG A 162 12.12 -8.71 -28.33
C ARG A 162 13.05 -7.69 -27.66
N LEU A 163 12.71 -7.24 -26.46
CA LEU A 163 13.50 -6.28 -25.68
C LEU A 163 14.56 -6.95 -24.79
N GLY A 164 14.67 -8.29 -24.79
CA GLY A 164 15.60 -9.03 -23.94
C GLY A 164 15.25 -8.99 -22.44
N HIS A 165 14.04 -8.55 -22.07
CA HIS A 165 13.65 -8.40 -20.67
C HIS A 165 13.43 -9.75 -19.95
N THR A 166 13.17 -10.83 -20.68
CA THR A 166 13.08 -12.19 -20.11
C THR A 166 14.45 -12.76 -19.72
N ALA A 167 15.55 -12.15 -20.18
CA ALA A 167 16.92 -12.53 -19.80
C ALA A 167 17.43 -11.73 -18.57
N LEU A 168 16.62 -10.82 -18.02
CA LEU A 168 17.03 -10.02 -16.86
C LEU A 168 17.05 -10.89 -15.59
N PRO A 169 18.02 -10.69 -14.67
CA PRO A 169 18.19 -11.57 -13.50
C PRO A 169 17.00 -11.65 -12.54
N PHE A 170 16.13 -10.63 -12.53
CA PHE A 170 14.94 -10.60 -11.66
C PHE A 170 13.70 -11.26 -12.30
N TYR A 171 13.75 -11.61 -13.59
CA TYR A 171 12.61 -12.21 -14.28
C TYR A 171 12.20 -13.52 -13.60
N GLY A 172 10.92 -13.65 -13.27
CA GLY A 172 10.36 -14.84 -12.61
C GLY A 172 10.74 -15.06 -11.14
N ARG A 173 11.55 -14.19 -10.52
CA ARG A 173 11.91 -14.32 -9.10
C ARG A 173 10.74 -14.11 -8.13
N GLY A 174 9.66 -13.49 -8.59
CA GLY A 174 8.44 -13.25 -7.83
C GLY A 174 7.40 -14.37 -7.89
N ILE A 175 7.70 -15.55 -8.45
CA ILE A 175 6.71 -16.62 -8.68
C ILE A 175 6.05 -17.16 -7.39
N GLY A 176 6.71 -17.01 -6.25
CA GLY A 176 6.16 -17.40 -4.94
C GLY A 176 5.22 -16.35 -4.31
N MET A 177 5.05 -15.20 -4.95
CA MET A 177 4.20 -14.09 -4.50
C MET A 177 2.91 -14.06 -5.30
N SER A 178 1.81 -13.55 -4.73
CA SER A 178 0.65 -13.24 -5.56
C SER A 178 0.94 -12.05 -6.50
N ASP A 179 0.22 -11.95 -7.61
CA ASP A 179 0.29 -10.77 -8.51
C ASP A 179 0.09 -9.44 -7.76
N GLN A 180 -0.80 -9.42 -6.76
CA GLN A 180 -1.03 -8.25 -5.91
C GLN A 180 0.16 -7.95 -5.00
N ASP A 181 0.82 -8.96 -4.45
CA ASP A 181 2.00 -8.79 -3.60
C ASP A 181 3.20 -8.29 -4.42
N SER A 182 3.42 -8.85 -5.62
CA SER A 182 4.42 -8.37 -6.57
C SER A 182 4.19 -6.91 -6.93
N LEU A 183 2.94 -6.53 -7.24
CA LEU A 183 2.62 -5.15 -7.55
C LEU A 183 2.79 -4.22 -6.33
N ARG A 184 2.43 -4.68 -5.12
CA ARG A 184 2.65 -3.93 -3.87
C ARG A 184 4.14 -3.72 -3.59
N PHE A 185 4.96 -4.75 -3.78
CA PHE A 185 6.42 -4.67 -3.64
C PHE A 185 7.00 -3.60 -4.57
N LEU A 186 6.66 -3.66 -5.86
CA LEU A 186 7.13 -2.71 -6.87
C LEU A 186 6.64 -1.28 -6.58
N ARG A 187 5.40 -1.10 -6.13
CA ARG A 187 4.89 0.21 -5.66
C ARG A 187 5.67 0.74 -4.46
N ARG A 188 6.06 -0.14 -3.53
CA ARG A 188 6.85 0.24 -2.35
C ARG A 188 8.23 0.74 -2.76
N MET A 189 8.88 0.11 -3.75
CA MET A 189 10.16 0.59 -4.30
C MET A 189 10.05 2.01 -4.86
N VAL A 190 9.00 2.32 -5.63
CA VAL A 190 8.78 3.68 -6.16
C VAL A 190 8.66 4.71 -5.04
N ARG A 191 8.03 4.38 -3.92
CA ARG A 191 7.94 5.29 -2.77
C ARG A 191 9.30 5.58 -2.16
N PHE A 192 10.13 4.55 -1.98
CA PHE A 192 11.48 4.72 -1.46
C PHE A 192 12.35 5.56 -2.41
N LEU A 193 12.21 5.39 -3.72
CA LEU A 193 12.95 6.18 -4.72
C LEU A 193 12.50 7.64 -4.83
N VAL A 194 11.23 7.94 -4.54
CA VAL A 194 10.69 9.32 -4.60
C VAL A 194 10.86 10.05 -3.26
N ALA A 195 11.16 9.33 -2.18
CA ALA A 195 11.46 9.89 -0.87
C ALA A 195 12.93 10.29 -0.68
N VAL A 196 13.79 10.01 -1.66
CA VAL A 196 15.19 10.45 -1.78
C VAL A 196 15.26 11.51 -2.87
#